data_AF-A0A523RF52-F1
#
_entry.id   AF-A0A523RF52-F1
#
_cell.length_a   1.000
_cell.length_b   1.000
_cell.length_c   1.000
_cell.angle_alpha   90.00
_cell.angle_beta   90.00
_cell.angle_gamma   90.00
#
_symmetry.space_group_name_H-M   'P 1'
#
loop_
_entity.id
_entity.type
_entity.pdbx_description
1 polymer ?
#
loop_
_entity_poly.entity_id
_entity_poly.type
_entity_poly.pdbx_seq_one_letter_code
_entity_poly.pdbx_strand_id
1 'polypeptide(L)'
;MTNVTSEEFLTKLFSVVYKLYTIAKTQSDRLKKEWDENFASLPEQPHLVRSIRAEKEKFLTDIDYRIKVLNTIKLSFEDGFHSIKSILTALFHSYFKDSEIFTKNFSKDDQNILKYLVGKEILGNLIQYNQLDHETVPLKYNILARNYLLIKFKEQSATSINENIKKINITLKLPALKKFLNEIIADGFFKKKKVGKHVYYSLQQELELSEKAKLTYNQTIRPLVDWPTLFYRSYYNVRELNVTVNGDCKHPEFLNKVLLKSATQGYVACHYIFLNLVKYYKKLKEEG
;
A
#
# COMPACT_ATOMS: atom_id res chain seq x y z
N MET A 1 23.63 -13.06 2.90
CA MET A 1 23.76 -12.09 1.79
C MET A 1 24.85 -12.60 0.87
N THR A 2 24.67 -12.48 -0.44
CA THR A 2 25.68 -12.90 -1.41
C THR A 2 26.69 -11.78 -1.61
N ASN A 3 27.99 -12.12 -1.60
CA ASN A 3 29.06 -11.20 -1.93
C ASN A 3 29.13 -11.01 -3.44
N VAL A 4 29.30 -9.76 -3.89
CA VAL A 4 29.36 -9.41 -5.32
C VAL A 4 30.46 -8.38 -5.58
N THR A 5 31.01 -8.37 -6.78
CA THR A 5 31.87 -7.28 -7.24
C THR A 5 31.06 -6.00 -7.51
N SER A 6 31.75 -4.89 -7.68
CA SER A 6 31.12 -3.62 -8.04
C SER A 6 30.38 -3.67 -9.39
N GLU A 7 30.92 -4.40 -10.36
CA GLU A 7 30.31 -4.60 -11.69
C GLU A 7 29.05 -5.49 -11.61
N GLU A 8 29.13 -6.58 -10.85
CA GLU A 8 28.00 -7.47 -10.61
C GLU A 8 26.87 -6.74 -9.87
N PHE A 9 27.22 -5.91 -8.88
CA PHE A 9 26.26 -5.06 -8.20
C PHE A 9 25.57 -4.09 -9.17
N LEU A 10 26.34 -3.39 -10.01
CA LEU A 10 25.78 -2.44 -10.97
C LEU A 10 24.82 -3.12 -11.97
N THR A 11 25.17 -4.32 -12.42
CA THR A 11 24.29 -5.15 -13.27
C THR A 11 23.02 -5.57 -12.54
N LYS A 12 23.12 -5.99 -11.27
CA LYS A 12 21.95 -6.30 -10.44
C LYS A 12 21.07 -5.08 -10.20
N LEU A 13 21.66 -3.91 -9.97
CA LEU A 13 20.95 -2.66 -9.81
C LEU A 13 20.15 -2.32 -11.07
N PHE A 14 20.74 -2.48 -12.26
CA PHE A 14 20.02 -2.32 -13.51
C PHE A 14 18.85 -3.30 -13.65
N SER A 15 19.03 -4.58 -13.30
CA SER A 15 17.94 -5.57 -13.34
C SER A 15 16.75 -5.16 -12.45
N VAL A 16 17.02 -4.60 -11.27
CA VAL A 16 15.98 -4.09 -10.37
C VAL A 16 15.32 -2.83 -10.94
N VAL A 17 16.09 -1.90 -11.49
CA VAL A 17 15.59 -0.71 -12.20
C VAL A 17 14.65 -1.10 -13.34
N TYR A 18 15.04 -2.08 -14.16
CA TYR A 18 14.25 -2.57 -15.29
C TYR A 18 12.96 -3.29 -14.83
N LYS A 19 13.04 -4.07 -13.74
CA LYS A 19 11.87 -4.66 -13.08
C LYS A 19 10.88 -3.58 -12.64
N LEU A 20 11.35 -2.54 -11.95
CA LEU A 20 10.50 -1.45 -11.47
C LEU A 20 9.89 -0.66 -12.63
N TYR A 21 10.66 -0.41 -13.69
CA TYR A 21 10.13 0.16 -14.93
C TYR A 21 8.94 -0.64 -15.48
N THR A 22 9.13 -1.95 -15.63
CA THR A 22 8.11 -2.85 -16.19
C THR A 22 6.85 -2.85 -15.33
N ILE A 23 6.99 -2.89 -14.00
CA ILE A 23 5.85 -2.81 -13.07
C ILE A 23 5.15 -1.46 -13.18
N ALA A 24 5.89 -0.34 -13.14
CA ALA A 24 5.32 0.99 -13.21
C ALA A 24 4.50 1.20 -14.50
N LYS A 25 5.03 0.77 -15.64
CA LYS A 25 4.34 0.83 -16.93
C LYS A 25 3.05 0.01 -16.92
N THR A 26 3.17 -1.29 -16.68
CA THR A 26 2.03 -2.22 -16.73
C THR A 26 0.93 -1.88 -15.73
N GLN A 27 1.31 -1.51 -14.50
CA GLN A 27 0.33 -1.21 -13.45
C GLN A 27 -0.31 0.15 -13.63
N SER A 28 0.39 1.15 -14.21
CA SER A 28 -0.23 2.44 -14.54
C SER A 28 -1.24 2.32 -15.67
N ASP A 29 -0.89 1.59 -16.74
CA ASP A 29 -1.80 1.34 -17.85
C ASP A 29 -3.05 0.59 -17.37
N ARG A 30 -2.85 -0.44 -16.52
CA ARG A 30 -3.96 -1.16 -15.88
C ARG A 30 -4.80 -0.24 -15.01
N LEU A 31 -4.20 0.56 -14.12
CA LEU A 31 -4.94 1.47 -13.24
C LEU A 31 -5.78 2.43 -14.06
N LYS A 32 -5.20 3.06 -15.10
CA LYS A 32 -5.92 4.01 -15.94
C LYS A 32 -7.12 3.36 -16.63
N LYS A 33 -6.92 2.17 -17.21
CA LYS A 33 -8.01 1.42 -17.85
C LYS A 33 -9.15 1.14 -16.87
N GLU A 34 -8.84 0.50 -15.73
CA GLU A 34 -9.86 0.13 -14.74
C GLU A 34 -10.56 1.36 -14.15
N TRP A 35 -9.84 2.47 -14.00
CA TRP A 35 -10.39 3.74 -13.55
C TRP A 35 -11.34 4.33 -14.59
N ASP A 36 -10.98 4.34 -15.87
CA ASP A 36 -11.84 4.88 -16.92
C ASP A 36 -13.13 4.07 -17.07
N GLU A 37 -13.04 2.75 -16.93
CA GLU A 37 -14.19 1.86 -17.04
C GLU A 37 -15.16 2.00 -15.85
N ASN A 38 -14.67 2.28 -14.65
CA ASN A 38 -15.49 2.22 -13.43
C ASN A 38 -15.70 3.57 -12.73
N PHE A 39 -14.70 4.45 -12.76
CA PHE A 39 -14.63 5.70 -11.99
C PHE A 39 -14.59 6.97 -12.86
N ALA A 40 -14.72 6.87 -14.19
CA ALA A 40 -14.69 8.05 -15.07
C ALA A 40 -15.75 9.13 -14.75
N SER A 41 -16.88 8.74 -14.13
CA SER A 41 -17.92 9.67 -13.71
C SER A 41 -17.69 10.31 -12.33
N LEU A 42 -16.67 9.86 -11.59
CA LEU A 42 -16.32 10.43 -10.29
C LEU A 42 -15.48 11.71 -10.46
N PRO A 43 -15.52 12.64 -9.49
CA PRO A 43 -14.76 13.88 -9.58
C PRO A 43 -13.24 13.67 -9.44
N GLU A 44 -12.80 12.61 -8.76
CA GLU A 44 -11.38 12.30 -8.60
C GLU A 44 -10.74 11.83 -9.91
N GLN A 45 -9.45 12.14 -10.05
CA GLN A 45 -8.61 11.63 -11.13
C GLN A 45 -7.57 10.64 -10.57
N PRO A 46 -7.19 9.62 -11.34
CA PRO A 46 -6.16 8.69 -10.90
C PRO A 46 -4.80 9.39 -10.87
N HIS A 47 -4.05 9.23 -9.78
CA HIS A 47 -2.62 9.54 -9.80
C HIS A 47 -1.91 8.38 -10.49
N LEU A 48 -1.24 8.62 -11.61
CA LEU A 48 -0.52 7.58 -12.35
C LEU A 48 0.97 7.58 -11.99
N VAL A 49 1.59 6.40 -12.03
CA VAL A 49 3.03 6.29 -11.80
C VAL A 49 3.77 6.79 -13.04
N ARG A 50 4.72 7.71 -12.85
CA ARG A 50 5.50 8.23 -13.98
C ARG A 50 6.23 7.11 -14.71
N SER A 51 6.36 7.28 -16.02
CA SER A 51 7.17 6.39 -16.84
C SER A 51 8.64 6.47 -16.43
N ILE A 52 9.26 5.32 -16.24
CA ILE A 52 10.71 5.19 -16.04
C ILE A 52 11.28 4.77 -17.41
N ARG A 53 12.30 5.44 -17.92
CA ARG A 53 13.06 4.92 -19.09
C ARG A 53 14.41 4.44 -18.59
N ALA A 54 14.79 3.22 -18.94
CA ALA A 54 16.03 2.60 -18.51
C ALA A 54 16.72 1.88 -19.68
N GLU A 55 17.66 2.58 -20.32
CA GLU A 55 18.54 2.00 -21.34
C GLU A 55 19.76 1.35 -20.66
N LYS A 56 20.01 0.08 -20.94
CA LYS A 56 21.01 -0.72 -20.24
C LYS A 56 22.41 -0.14 -20.41
N GLU A 57 22.82 0.07 -21.65
CA GLU A 57 24.17 0.51 -21.99
C GLU A 57 24.47 1.85 -21.31
N LYS A 58 23.58 2.84 -21.44
CA LYS A 58 23.73 4.15 -20.79
C LYS A 58 23.73 4.05 -19.27
N PHE A 59 22.89 3.21 -18.66
CA PHE A 59 22.87 3.06 -17.20
C PHE A 59 24.19 2.49 -16.66
N LEU A 60 24.81 1.57 -17.41
CA LEU A 60 26.06 0.95 -17.01
C LEU A 60 27.26 1.88 -17.23
N THR A 61 27.29 2.66 -18.32
CA THR A 61 28.47 3.45 -18.69
C THR A 61 28.41 4.93 -18.28
N ASP A 62 27.22 5.52 -18.16
CA ASP A 62 27.04 6.95 -17.87
C ASP A 62 26.47 7.15 -16.45
N ILE A 63 27.32 7.70 -15.57
CA ILE A 63 26.96 7.97 -14.17
C ILE A 63 25.86 9.03 -14.04
N ASP A 64 25.80 10.02 -14.94
CA ASP A 64 24.76 11.04 -14.94
C ASP A 64 23.41 10.46 -15.34
N TYR A 65 23.40 9.63 -16.39
CA TYR A 65 22.20 8.88 -16.76
C TYR A 65 21.74 7.96 -15.62
N ARG A 66 22.66 7.25 -14.97
CA ARG A 66 22.37 6.40 -13.82
C ARG A 66 21.71 7.18 -12.68
N ILE A 67 22.28 8.32 -12.29
CA ILE A 67 21.74 9.19 -11.24
C ILE A 67 20.32 9.66 -11.62
N LYS A 68 20.12 10.06 -12.88
CA LYS A 68 18.80 10.49 -13.39
C LYS A 68 17.75 9.38 -13.27
N VAL A 69 18.09 8.16 -13.69
CA VAL A 69 17.18 7.00 -13.62
C VAL A 69 16.85 6.65 -12.17
N LEU A 70 17.85 6.58 -11.29
CA LEU A 70 17.64 6.31 -9.87
C LEU A 70 16.77 7.38 -9.19
N ASN A 71 16.98 8.66 -9.52
CA ASN A 71 16.13 9.73 -9.00
C ASN A 71 14.70 9.66 -9.55
N THR A 72 14.52 9.23 -10.80
CA THR A 72 13.19 9.01 -11.39
C THR A 72 12.45 7.90 -10.66
N ILE A 73 13.13 6.79 -10.34
CA ILE A 73 12.54 5.70 -9.55
C ILE A 73 12.18 6.16 -8.14
N LYS A 74 13.06 6.94 -7.50
CA LYS A 74 12.78 7.50 -6.17
C LYS A 74 11.47 8.29 -6.19
N LEU A 75 11.27 9.14 -7.19
CA LEU A 75 10.03 9.94 -7.31
C LEU A 75 8.82 9.09 -7.73
N SER A 76 9.02 8.01 -8.49
CA SER A 76 7.91 7.12 -8.87
C SER A 76 7.39 6.29 -7.69
N PHE A 77 8.17 6.10 -6.62
CA PHE A 77 7.66 5.58 -5.35
C PHE A 77 6.67 6.54 -4.69
N GLU A 78 6.90 7.85 -4.77
CA GLU A 78 5.92 8.84 -4.29
C GLU A 78 4.64 8.75 -5.13
N ASP A 79 4.76 8.63 -6.45
CA ASP A 79 3.59 8.46 -7.31
C ASP A 79 2.79 7.21 -6.95
N GLY A 80 3.47 6.07 -6.75
CA GLY A 80 2.81 4.82 -6.39
C GLY A 80 2.06 4.89 -5.06
N PHE A 81 2.55 5.67 -4.10
CA PHE A 81 1.84 5.94 -2.85
C PHE A 81 0.59 6.79 -3.12
N HIS A 82 0.71 7.85 -3.92
CA HIS A 82 -0.41 8.71 -4.28
C HIS A 82 -1.46 8.01 -5.17
N SER A 83 -1.07 7.03 -6.00
CA SER A 83 -2.00 6.18 -6.76
C SER A 83 -2.92 5.38 -5.84
N ILE A 84 -2.37 4.81 -4.76
CA ILE A 84 -3.19 4.10 -3.76
C ILE A 84 -4.11 5.10 -3.04
N LYS A 85 -3.58 6.28 -2.69
CA LYS A 85 -4.37 7.34 -2.06
C LYS A 85 -5.52 7.81 -2.94
N SER A 86 -5.32 7.99 -4.24
CA SER A 86 -6.39 8.39 -5.16
C SER A 86 -7.49 7.33 -5.25
N ILE A 87 -7.14 6.04 -5.27
CA ILE A 87 -8.12 4.94 -5.23
C ILE A 87 -8.95 4.99 -3.94
N LEU A 88 -8.29 5.10 -2.78
CA LEU A 88 -8.98 5.18 -1.50
C LEU A 88 -9.87 6.42 -1.39
N THR A 89 -9.40 7.56 -1.90
CA THR A 89 -10.16 8.81 -1.94
C THR A 89 -11.41 8.64 -2.80
N ALA A 90 -11.26 8.18 -4.04
CA ALA A 90 -12.40 7.96 -4.94
C ALA A 90 -13.42 6.99 -4.35
N LEU A 91 -12.96 5.88 -3.74
CA LEU A 91 -13.81 4.90 -3.08
C LEU A 91 -14.60 5.50 -1.91
N PHE A 92 -13.92 6.10 -0.93
CA PHE A 92 -14.55 6.48 0.34
C PHE A 92 -15.16 7.88 0.34
N HIS A 93 -14.73 8.79 -0.53
CA HIS A 93 -15.23 10.17 -0.56
C HIS A 93 -16.27 10.42 -1.65
N SER A 94 -16.27 9.61 -2.72
CA SER A 94 -17.18 9.80 -3.86
C SER A 94 -18.02 8.56 -4.14
N TYR A 95 -17.41 7.42 -4.43
CA TYR A 95 -18.14 6.21 -4.82
C TYR A 95 -19.12 5.74 -3.73
N PHE A 96 -18.66 5.57 -2.48
CA PHE A 96 -19.48 5.14 -1.35
C PHE A 96 -20.38 6.22 -0.74
N LYS A 97 -20.23 7.48 -1.19
CA LYS A 97 -21.02 8.63 -0.75
C LYS A 97 -22.22 8.83 -1.67
N ASP A 98 -22.98 7.75 -1.85
CA ASP A 98 -24.23 7.70 -2.62
C ASP A 98 -24.09 8.05 -4.11
N SER A 99 -22.95 7.73 -4.72
CA SER A 99 -22.81 7.82 -6.18
C SER A 99 -23.90 7.00 -6.89
N GLU A 100 -24.41 7.49 -8.03
CA GLU A 100 -25.46 6.77 -8.76
C GLU A 100 -25.01 5.37 -9.18
N ILE A 101 -23.74 5.24 -9.60
CA ILE A 101 -23.16 3.95 -10.01
C ILE A 101 -23.12 2.96 -8.85
N PHE A 102 -22.96 3.42 -7.61
CA PHE A 102 -22.97 2.55 -6.44
C PHE A 102 -24.40 2.20 -6.02
N THR A 103 -25.27 3.21 -5.92
CA THR A 103 -26.63 3.03 -5.39
C THR A 103 -27.56 2.27 -6.32
N LYS A 104 -27.35 2.35 -7.65
CA LYS A 104 -28.12 1.59 -8.65
C LYS A 104 -27.72 0.11 -8.71
N ASN A 105 -26.47 -0.21 -8.39
CA ASN A 105 -25.89 -1.54 -8.60
C ASN A 105 -25.92 -2.45 -7.37
N PHE A 106 -26.11 -1.90 -6.17
CA PHE A 106 -26.06 -2.63 -4.90
C PHE A 106 -27.28 -2.35 -4.03
N SER A 107 -27.77 -3.37 -3.32
CA SER A 107 -28.83 -3.21 -2.31
C SER A 107 -28.32 -2.39 -1.12
N LYS A 108 -29.20 -1.81 -0.29
CA LYS A 108 -28.77 -1.05 0.90
C LYS A 108 -27.89 -1.87 1.85
N ASP A 109 -28.22 -3.15 2.03
CA ASP A 109 -27.45 -4.06 2.88
C ASP A 109 -26.08 -4.34 2.26
N ASP A 110 -26.03 -4.67 0.97
CA ASP A 110 -24.76 -4.88 0.25
C ASP A 110 -23.91 -3.60 0.23
N GLN A 111 -24.52 -2.43 0.08
CA GLN A 111 -23.81 -1.15 0.13
C GLN A 111 -23.12 -0.96 1.49
N ASN A 112 -23.78 -1.30 2.59
CA ASN A 112 -23.16 -1.21 3.91
C ASN A 112 -22.00 -2.20 4.06
N ILE A 113 -22.20 -3.46 3.67
CA ILE A 113 -21.19 -4.53 3.72
C ILE A 113 -19.96 -4.15 2.88
N LEU A 114 -20.18 -3.63 1.67
CA LEU A 114 -19.14 -3.35 0.70
C LEU A 114 -18.12 -2.30 1.21
N LYS A 115 -18.57 -1.27 1.94
CA LYS A 115 -17.67 -0.25 2.53
C LYS A 115 -16.67 -0.89 3.50
N TYR A 116 -17.14 -1.84 4.32
CA TYR A 116 -16.31 -2.58 5.26
C TYR A 116 -15.46 -3.65 4.61
N LEU A 117 -16.00 -4.36 3.62
CA LEU A 117 -15.28 -5.34 2.83
C LEU A 117 -14.09 -4.71 2.12
N VAL A 118 -14.30 -3.60 1.39
CA VAL A 118 -13.22 -2.89 0.69
C VAL A 118 -12.19 -2.32 1.67
N GLY A 119 -12.65 -1.77 2.81
CA GLY A 119 -11.74 -1.36 3.88
C GLY A 119 -10.88 -2.52 4.37
N LYS A 120 -11.46 -3.70 4.61
CA LYS A 120 -10.74 -4.92 5.00
C LYS A 120 -9.75 -5.37 3.92
N GLU A 121 -10.17 -5.45 2.66
CA GLU A 121 -9.34 -5.99 1.57
C GLU A 121 -8.14 -5.09 1.24
N ILE A 122 -8.28 -3.77 1.33
CA ILE A 122 -7.15 -2.86 1.09
C ILE A 122 -6.34 -2.67 2.38
N LEU A 123 -6.97 -2.14 3.43
CA LEU A 123 -6.28 -1.69 4.64
C LEU A 123 -5.80 -2.86 5.50
N GLY A 124 -6.51 -3.98 5.50
CA GLY A 124 -6.07 -5.20 6.20
C GLY A 124 -4.80 -5.78 5.59
N ASN A 125 -4.61 -5.62 4.28
CA ASN A 125 -3.46 -6.14 3.53
C ASN A 125 -2.29 -5.16 3.43
N LEU A 126 -2.53 -3.85 3.60
CA LEU A 126 -1.54 -2.78 3.43
C LEU A 126 -1.17 -2.06 4.74
N ILE A 127 -0.79 -2.82 5.77
CA ILE A 127 -0.42 -2.29 7.10
C ILE A 127 0.64 -1.16 7.00
N GLN A 128 1.66 -1.35 6.18
CA GLN A 128 2.73 -0.35 6.00
C GLN A 128 2.26 0.94 5.31
N TYR A 129 1.27 0.85 4.42
CA TYR A 129 0.64 2.03 3.84
C TYR A 129 -0.15 2.77 4.92
N ASN A 130 -0.96 2.06 5.71
CA ASN A 130 -1.79 2.69 6.75
C ASN A 130 -0.96 3.38 7.85
N GLN A 131 0.26 2.89 8.10
CA GLN A 131 1.22 3.55 9.00
C GLN A 131 1.62 4.95 8.51
N LEU A 132 1.51 5.21 7.21
CA LEU A 132 1.86 6.47 6.55
C LEU A 132 0.63 7.34 6.29
N ASP A 133 -0.51 6.75 5.93
CA ASP A 133 -1.75 7.47 5.62
C ASP A 133 -2.97 6.69 6.12
N HIS A 134 -3.61 7.23 7.17
CA HIS A 134 -4.82 6.68 7.78
C HIS A 134 -6.00 7.66 7.75
N GLU A 135 -5.80 8.87 7.21
CA GLU A 135 -6.81 9.94 7.17
C GLU A 135 -7.75 9.80 5.97
N THR A 136 -7.28 9.17 4.88
CA THR A 136 -8.06 9.00 3.64
C THR A 136 -9.27 8.08 3.83
N VAL A 137 -9.26 7.19 4.82
CA VAL A 137 -10.36 6.27 5.08
C VAL A 137 -10.93 6.51 6.47
N PRO A 138 -12.27 6.67 6.63
CA PRO A 138 -12.88 6.87 7.93
C PRO A 138 -12.46 5.81 8.95
N LEU A 139 -12.20 6.27 10.18
CA LEU A 139 -11.48 5.48 11.18
C LEU A 139 -12.17 4.17 11.56
N LYS A 140 -13.51 4.12 11.50
CA LYS A 140 -14.28 2.90 11.77
C LYS A 140 -13.91 1.73 10.84
N TYR A 141 -13.60 2.02 9.57
CA TYR A 141 -13.18 0.99 8.61
C TYR A 141 -11.76 0.50 8.89
N ASN A 142 -10.85 1.41 9.25
CA ASN A 142 -9.51 1.05 9.75
C ASN A 142 -9.58 0.16 11.00
N ILE A 143 -10.47 0.49 11.94
CA ILE A 143 -10.69 -0.28 13.17
C ILE A 143 -11.15 -1.69 12.87
N LEU A 144 -12.18 -1.83 12.03
CA LEU A 144 -12.70 -3.14 11.64
C LEU A 144 -11.65 -3.93 10.86
N ALA A 145 -11.09 -3.37 9.79
CA ALA A 145 -10.12 -4.04 8.92
C ALA A 145 -8.94 -4.61 9.71
N ARG A 146 -8.38 -3.82 10.64
CA ARG A 146 -7.21 -4.23 11.42
C ARG A 146 -7.50 -5.36 12.41
N ASN A 147 -8.73 -5.43 12.92
CA ASN A 147 -9.11 -6.36 13.97
C ASN A 147 -10.00 -7.51 13.48
N TYR A 148 -10.42 -7.51 12.21
CA TYR A 148 -11.42 -8.43 11.68
C TYR A 148 -11.11 -9.90 11.97
N LEU A 149 -9.93 -10.37 11.58
CA LEU A 149 -9.53 -11.77 11.79
C LEU A 149 -9.45 -12.13 13.29
N LEU A 150 -8.88 -11.24 14.10
CA LEU A 150 -8.76 -11.48 15.54
C LEU A 150 -10.13 -11.57 16.20
N ILE A 151 -11.05 -10.65 15.87
CA ILE A 151 -12.43 -10.62 16.37
C ILE A 151 -13.25 -11.81 15.86
N LYS A 152 -13.01 -12.26 14.62
CA LYS A 152 -13.64 -13.45 14.04
C LYS A 152 -13.27 -14.73 14.80
N PHE A 153 -12.00 -14.89 15.16
CA PHE A 153 -11.54 -16.10 15.86
C PHE A 153 -11.68 -16.04 17.38
N LYS A 154 -11.60 -14.85 17.98
CA LYS A 154 -11.62 -14.68 19.43
C LYS A 154 -12.20 -13.33 19.82
N GLU A 155 -13.07 -13.33 20.83
CA GLU A 155 -13.60 -12.08 21.38
C GLU A 155 -12.46 -11.14 21.84
N GLN A 156 -12.53 -9.85 21.49
CA GLN A 156 -11.49 -8.88 21.81
C GLN A 156 -11.99 -7.85 22.81
N SER A 157 -11.13 -7.39 23.72
CA SER A 157 -11.42 -6.24 24.59
C SER A 157 -11.13 -4.93 23.85
N ALA A 158 -11.73 -3.82 24.29
CA ALA A 158 -11.40 -2.49 23.75
C ALA A 158 -9.90 -2.16 23.87
N THR A 159 -9.24 -2.62 24.93
CA THR A 159 -7.80 -2.43 25.13
C THR A 159 -6.99 -3.16 24.06
N SER A 160 -7.31 -4.43 23.80
CA SER A 160 -6.61 -5.21 22.77
C SER A 160 -6.84 -4.66 21.36
N ILE A 161 -8.07 -4.22 21.06
CA ILE A 161 -8.37 -3.50 19.81
C ILE A 161 -7.49 -2.25 19.70
N ASN A 162 -7.37 -1.46 20.76
CA ASN A 162 -6.55 -0.25 20.75
C ASN A 162 -5.06 -0.55 20.50
N GLU A 163 -4.53 -1.61 21.11
CA GLU A 163 -3.14 -2.06 20.90
C GLU A 163 -2.88 -2.45 19.44
N ASN A 164 -3.84 -3.08 18.77
CA ASN A 164 -3.71 -3.42 17.35
C ASN A 164 -3.77 -2.20 16.44
N ILE A 165 -4.54 -1.17 16.82
CA ILE A 165 -4.65 0.09 16.08
C ILE A 165 -3.40 0.96 16.23
N LYS A 166 -2.73 0.91 17.38
CA LYS A 166 -1.42 1.56 17.55
C LYS A 166 -0.35 1.04 16.56
N LYS A 167 -0.46 -0.20 16.08
CA LYS A 167 0.48 -0.77 15.09
C LYS A 167 0.43 -0.07 13.74
N ILE A 168 -0.63 0.68 13.45
CA ILE A 168 -0.77 1.52 12.26
C ILE A 168 -0.61 3.02 12.60
N ASN A 169 0.10 3.34 13.68
CA ASN A 169 0.38 4.70 14.15
C ASN A 169 -0.85 5.53 14.56
N ILE A 170 -1.98 4.88 14.83
CA ILE A 170 -3.18 5.55 15.32
C ILE A 170 -3.25 5.43 16.84
N THR A 171 -3.25 6.58 17.53
CA THR A 171 -3.36 6.63 18.99
C THR A 171 -4.72 7.16 19.41
N LEU A 172 -5.55 6.30 20.01
CA LEU A 172 -6.87 6.68 20.51
C LEU A 172 -6.98 6.50 22.02
N LYS A 173 -7.65 7.43 22.68
CA LYS A 173 -8.17 7.24 24.04
C LYS A 173 -9.31 6.23 23.98
N LEU A 174 -9.44 5.38 25.00
CA LEU A 174 -10.49 4.35 25.06
C LEU A 174 -11.92 4.88 24.87
N PRO A 175 -12.31 6.07 25.40
CA PRO A 175 -13.64 6.64 25.13
C PRO A 175 -13.87 6.94 23.64
N ALA A 176 -12.86 7.47 22.95
CA ALA A 176 -12.94 7.75 21.52
C ALA A 176 -13.04 6.45 20.70
N LEU A 177 -12.24 5.44 21.05
CA LEU A 177 -12.34 4.12 20.42
C LEU A 177 -13.75 3.50 20.60
N LYS A 178 -14.33 3.61 21.81
CA LYS A 178 -15.68 3.09 22.09
C LYS A 178 -16.75 3.75 21.23
N LYS A 179 -16.60 5.03 20.86
CA LYS A 179 -17.51 5.71 19.93
C LYS A 179 -17.53 4.99 18.58
N PHE A 180 -16.36 4.77 17.98
CA PHE A 180 -16.26 4.05 16.70
C PHE A 180 -16.72 2.59 16.79
N LEU A 181 -16.43 1.90 17.90
CA LEU A 181 -16.93 0.54 18.11
C LEU A 181 -18.46 0.50 18.18
N ASN A 182 -19.10 1.50 18.79
CA ASN A 182 -20.56 1.61 18.80
C ASN A 182 -21.12 1.91 17.41
N GLU A 183 -20.44 2.71 16.59
CA GLU A 183 -20.82 2.92 15.18
C GLU A 183 -20.77 1.59 14.40
N ILE A 184 -19.71 0.79 14.57
CA ILE A 184 -19.59 -0.53 13.91
C ILE A 184 -20.66 -1.53 14.40
N ILE A 185 -21.07 -1.43 15.67
CA ILE A 185 -22.20 -2.22 16.22
C ILE A 185 -23.53 -1.76 15.60
N ALA A 186 -23.75 -0.45 15.49
CA ALA A 186 -24.96 0.10 14.86
C ALA A 186 -25.05 -0.27 13.38
N ASP A 187 -23.92 -0.37 12.69
CA ASP A 187 -23.83 -0.85 11.31
C ASP A 187 -24.00 -2.38 11.19
N GLY A 188 -24.14 -3.11 12.30
CA GLY A 188 -24.50 -4.53 12.35
C GLY A 188 -23.34 -5.54 12.39
N PHE A 189 -22.08 -5.08 12.33
CA PHE A 189 -20.94 -5.99 12.15
C PHE A 189 -20.37 -6.54 13.45
N PHE A 190 -20.44 -5.77 14.53
CA PHE A 190 -19.98 -6.21 15.86
C PHE A 190 -21.15 -6.36 16.83
N LYS A 191 -20.94 -7.21 17.83
CA LYS A 191 -21.74 -7.25 19.05
C LYS A 191 -20.85 -7.08 20.27
N LYS A 192 -21.42 -6.58 21.36
CA LYS A 192 -20.73 -6.47 22.65
C LYS A 192 -21.31 -7.45 23.66
N LYS A 193 -20.44 -8.09 24.42
CA LYS A 193 -20.78 -9.00 25.52
C LYS A 193 -20.10 -8.51 26.80
N LYS A 194 -20.86 -8.44 27.89
CA LYS A 194 -20.32 -8.11 29.21
C LYS A 194 -20.02 -9.38 29.97
N VAL A 195 -18.80 -9.51 30.48
CA VAL A 195 -18.36 -10.64 31.33
C VAL A 195 -17.75 -10.03 32.59
N GLY A 196 -18.49 -10.10 33.70
CA GLY A 196 -18.15 -9.39 34.93
C GLY A 196 -18.04 -7.88 34.72
N LYS A 197 -16.85 -7.32 35.01
CA LYS A 197 -16.56 -5.88 34.82
C LYS A 197 -16.03 -5.55 33.42
N HIS A 198 -15.77 -6.55 32.58
CA HIS A 198 -15.15 -6.37 31.27
C HIS A 198 -16.17 -6.43 30.12
N VAL A 199 -15.87 -5.71 29.04
CA VAL A 199 -16.65 -5.70 27.81
C VAL A 199 -15.79 -6.26 26.69
N TYR A 200 -16.34 -7.24 25.99
CA TYR A 200 -15.73 -7.92 24.86
C TYR A 200 -16.56 -7.70 23.60
N TYR A 201 -15.89 -7.71 22.46
CA TYR A 201 -16.46 -7.51 21.13
C TYR A 201 -16.23 -8.76 20.30
N SER A 202 -17.26 -9.22 19.61
CA SER A 202 -17.22 -10.33 18.68
C SER A 202 -17.92 -9.99 17.37
N LEU A 203 -17.60 -10.75 16.32
CA LEU A 203 -18.23 -10.59 15.01
C LEU A 203 -19.71 -10.99 15.12
N GLN A 204 -20.61 -10.11 14.69
CA GLN A 204 -22.05 -10.39 14.61
C GLN A 204 -22.42 -10.93 13.23
N GLN A 205 -21.84 -10.35 12.18
CA GLN A 205 -22.08 -10.72 10.78
C GLN A 205 -20.76 -10.72 10.01
N GLU A 206 -20.58 -11.72 9.13
CA GLU A 206 -19.45 -11.77 8.21
C GLU A 206 -19.59 -10.72 7.09
N LEU A 207 -18.46 -10.29 6.53
CA LEU A 207 -18.43 -9.39 5.38
C LEU A 207 -18.68 -10.16 4.08
N GLU A 208 -19.88 -10.73 3.95
CA GLU A 208 -20.32 -11.50 2.80
C GLU A 208 -21.39 -10.75 2.01
N LEU A 209 -21.12 -10.54 0.72
CA LEU A 209 -22.07 -9.94 -0.22
C LEU A 209 -23.10 -10.97 -0.67
N SER A 210 -24.29 -10.51 -1.05
CA SER A 210 -25.23 -11.35 -1.81
C SER A 210 -24.59 -11.85 -3.12
N GLU A 211 -25.03 -12.99 -3.65
CA GLU A 211 -24.44 -13.56 -4.87
C GLU A 211 -24.51 -12.59 -6.07
N LYS A 212 -25.62 -11.84 -6.19
CA LYS A 212 -25.76 -10.78 -7.19
C LYS A 212 -24.73 -9.66 -6.98
N ALA A 213 -24.61 -9.16 -5.76
CA ALA A 213 -23.63 -8.11 -5.44
C ALA A 213 -22.19 -8.57 -5.63
N LYS A 214 -21.89 -9.84 -5.32
CA LYS A 214 -20.56 -10.45 -5.53
C LYS A 214 -20.19 -10.51 -7.01
N LEU A 215 -21.12 -10.88 -7.89
CA LEU A 215 -20.91 -10.84 -9.34
C LEU A 215 -20.61 -9.42 -9.81
N THR A 216 -21.45 -8.45 -9.43
CA THR A 216 -21.24 -7.04 -9.77
C THR A 216 -19.91 -6.51 -9.25
N TYR A 217 -19.58 -6.80 -7.99
CA TYR A 217 -18.31 -6.43 -7.36
C TYR A 217 -17.11 -6.94 -8.16
N ASN A 218 -17.13 -8.23 -8.52
CA ASN A 218 -16.06 -8.86 -9.27
C ASN A 218 -15.87 -8.27 -10.67
N GLN A 219 -16.95 -7.86 -11.32
CA GLN A 219 -16.93 -7.30 -12.68
C GLN A 219 -16.58 -5.81 -12.73
N THR A 220 -16.77 -5.08 -11.63
CA THR A 220 -16.64 -3.61 -11.61
C THR A 220 -15.46 -3.16 -10.77
N ILE A 221 -15.64 -3.06 -9.45
CA ILE A 221 -14.69 -2.38 -8.58
C ILE A 221 -13.57 -3.27 -8.05
N ARG A 222 -13.72 -4.60 -8.08
CA ARG A 222 -12.71 -5.52 -7.55
C ARG A 222 -11.31 -5.31 -8.14
N PRO A 223 -11.12 -5.11 -9.46
CA PRO A 223 -9.80 -4.79 -10.02
C PRO A 223 -9.15 -3.58 -9.35
N LEU A 224 -9.91 -2.52 -9.06
CA LEU A 224 -9.42 -1.32 -8.36
C LEU A 224 -9.16 -1.56 -6.87
N VAL A 225 -9.90 -2.47 -6.24
CA VAL A 225 -9.69 -2.87 -4.83
C VAL A 225 -8.46 -3.78 -4.68
N ASP A 226 -8.22 -4.68 -5.63
CA ASP A 226 -7.10 -5.62 -5.61
C ASP A 226 -5.79 -4.92 -6.03
N TRP A 227 -5.87 -3.90 -6.90
CA TRP A 227 -4.71 -3.19 -7.47
C TRP A 227 -3.74 -2.65 -6.41
N PRO A 228 -4.16 -1.92 -5.36
CA PRO A 228 -3.26 -1.41 -4.32
C PRO A 228 -2.37 -2.50 -3.70
N THR A 229 -2.96 -3.64 -3.37
CA THR A 229 -2.23 -4.75 -2.73
C THR A 229 -1.25 -5.39 -3.70
N LEU A 230 -1.68 -5.65 -4.95
CA LEU A 230 -0.82 -6.24 -5.98
C LEU A 230 0.33 -5.32 -6.37
N PHE A 231 0.04 -4.04 -6.58
CA PHE A 231 1.04 -3.02 -6.88
C PHE A 231 2.02 -2.86 -5.72
N TYR A 232 1.54 -2.66 -4.49
CA TYR A 232 2.42 -2.42 -3.35
C TYR A 232 3.37 -3.60 -3.09
N ARG A 233 2.88 -4.83 -3.20
CA ARG A 233 3.68 -6.05 -2.98
C ARG A 233 4.77 -6.27 -4.03
N SER A 234 4.50 -5.88 -5.27
CA SER A 234 5.45 -6.06 -6.37
C SER A 234 6.42 -4.88 -6.48
N TYR A 235 5.91 -3.66 -6.39
CA TYR A 235 6.66 -2.43 -6.66
C TYR A 235 7.59 -2.04 -5.53
N TYR A 236 7.18 -2.21 -4.27
CA TYR A 236 8.02 -1.87 -3.11
C TYR A 236 8.83 -3.07 -2.58
N ASN A 237 9.23 -3.96 -3.48
CA ASN A 237 10.06 -5.10 -3.17
C ASN A 237 11.33 -5.05 -4.03
N VAL A 238 12.46 -4.72 -3.39
CA VAL A 238 13.78 -4.60 -4.02
C VAL A 238 14.81 -5.50 -3.35
N ARG A 239 14.35 -6.63 -2.78
CA ARG A 239 15.18 -7.58 -2.02
C ARG A 239 16.36 -8.13 -2.80
N GLU A 240 16.32 -8.10 -4.12
CA GLU A 240 17.43 -8.50 -4.98
C GLU A 240 18.67 -7.61 -4.81
N LEU A 241 18.50 -6.41 -4.23
CA LEU A 241 19.60 -5.51 -3.83
C LEU A 241 20.18 -5.85 -2.45
N ASN A 242 19.67 -6.86 -1.74
CA ASN A 242 20.21 -7.29 -0.45
C ASN A 242 21.48 -8.15 -0.62
N VAL A 243 22.54 -7.50 -1.08
CA VAL A 243 23.87 -8.08 -1.36
C VAL A 243 24.94 -7.31 -0.57
N THR A 244 26.12 -7.92 -0.48
CA THR A 244 27.32 -7.25 0.06
C THR A 244 28.25 -6.98 -1.10
N VAL A 245 28.58 -5.71 -1.37
CA VAL A 245 29.58 -5.34 -2.36
C VAL A 245 30.96 -5.46 -1.72
N ASN A 246 31.86 -6.17 -2.41
CA ASN A 246 33.24 -6.36 -1.97
C ASN A 246 33.98 -5.01 -1.95
N GLY A 247 35.11 -4.93 -1.25
CA GLY A 247 35.88 -3.69 -1.06
C GLY A 247 36.55 -3.12 -2.32
N ASP A 248 36.11 -3.54 -3.52
CA ASP A 248 36.62 -3.09 -4.82
C ASP A 248 36.00 -1.75 -5.28
N CYS A 249 34.96 -1.24 -4.60
CA CYS A 249 34.40 0.10 -4.82
C CYS A 249 34.92 1.15 -3.84
N LYS A 250 34.78 2.43 -4.23
CA LYS A 250 34.87 3.56 -3.30
C LYS A 250 33.66 3.54 -2.34
N HIS A 251 33.89 3.85 -1.06
CA HIS A 251 32.87 3.93 0.01
C HIS A 251 32.03 2.64 0.23
N PRO A 252 32.64 1.44 0.32
CA PRO A 252 31.92 0.17 0.41
C PRO A 252 31.06 0.06 1.68
N GLU A 253 31.51 0.62 2.80
CA GLU A 253 30.77 0.61 4.07
C GLU A 253 29.43 1.35 3.97
N PHE A 254 29.43 2.52 3.32
CA PHE A 254 28.22 3.30 3.10
C PHE A 254 27.26 2.54 2.19
N LEU A 255 27.76 2.03 1.06
CA LEU A 255 26.94 1.28 0.11
C LEU A 255 26.31 0.06 0.78
N ASN A 256 27.09 -0.76 1.49
CA ASN A 256 26.59 -1.95 2.18
C ASN A 256 25.56 -1.59 3.25
N LYS A 257 25.75 -0.49 4.02
CA LYS A 257 24.75 -0.01 4.98
C LYS A 257 23.41 0.35 4.32
N VAL A 258 23.45 0.93 3.12
CA VAL A 258 22.24 1.24 2.34
C VAL A 258 21.56 -0.04 1.87
N LEU A 259 22.33 -0.98 1.30
CA LEU A 259 21.82 -2.22 0.70
C LEU A 259 21.19 -3.16 1.73
N LEU A 260 21.64 -3.16 2.99
CA LEU A 260 21.00 -3.90 4.09
C LEU A 260 19.51 -3.58 4.25
N LYS A 261 19.08 -2.34 3.93
CA LYS A 261 17.67 -1.97 4.02
C LYS A 261 16.79 -2.67 2.98
N SER A 262 17.39 -3.23 1.92
CA SER A 262 16.69 -3.98 0.87
C SER A 262 16.06 -5.27 1.39
N ALA A 263 16.48 -5.78 2.55
CA ALA A 263 15.83 -6.92 3.21
C ALA A 263 14.37 -6.61 3.60
N THR A 264 14.06 -5.34 3.85
CA THR A 264 12.73 -4.87 4.24
C THR A 264 11.94 -4.41 3.02
N GLN A 265 10.71 -4.91 2.87
CA GLN A 265 9.74 -4.46 1.87
C GLN A 265 9.03 -3.18 2.34
N GLY A 266 8.65 -2.32 1.40
CA GLY A 266 7.74 -1.20 1.67
C GLY A 266 8.27 0.14 1.16
N TYR A 267 7.37 1.13 1.11
CA TYR A 267 7.66 2.47 0.62
C TYR A 267 8.89 3.10 1.30
N VAL A 268 8.90 3.13 2.65
CA VAL A 268 9.98 3.77 3.42
C VAL A 268 11.35 3.15 3.11
N ALA A 269 11.42 1.81 3.04
CA ALA A 269 12.66 1.11 2.75
C ALA A 269 13.14 1.39 1.32
N CYS A 270 12.25 1.25 0.33
CA CYS A 270 12.59 1.49 -1.08
C CYS A 270 13.00 2.94 -1.33
N HIS A 271 12.24 3.90 -0.81
CA HIS A 271 12.55 5.31 -0.92
C HIS A 271 13.91 5.64 -0.27
N TYR A 272 14.20 5.09 0.91
CA TYR A 272 15.50 5.24 1.57
C TYR A 272 16.65 4.70 0.70
N ILE A 273 16.51 3.49 0.14
CA ILE A 273 17.56 2.85 -0.66
C ILE A 273 17.88 3.72 -1.88
N PHE A 274 16.88 4.06 -2.68
CA PHE A 274 17.09 4.81 -3.92
C PHE A 274 17.54 6.25 -3.67
N LEU A 275 17.05 6.91 -2.62
CA LEU A 275 17.55 8.21 -2.19
C LEU A 275 19.06 8.15 -1.90
N ASN A 276 19.53 7.12 -1.19
CA ASN A 276 20.94 7.01 -0.82
C ASN A 276 21.81 6.44 -1.95
N LEU A 277 21.27 5.63 -2.87
CA LEU A 277 21.97 5.27 -4.10
C LEU A 277 22.22 6.49 -5.00
N VAL A 278 21.25 7.40 -5.10
CA VAL A 278 21.46 8.70 -5.78
C VAL A 278 22.59 9.49 -5.13
N LYS A 279 22.62 9.57 -3.79
CA LYS A 279 23.71 10.25 -3.06
C LYS A 279 25.06 9.58 -3.30
N TYR A 280 25.11 8.25 -3.27
CA TYR A 280 26.31 7.46 -3.52
C TYR A 280 26.91 7.78 -4.89
N TYR A 281 26.12 7.68 -5.97
CA TYR A 281 26.63 7.95 -7.31
C TYR A 281 26.96 9.43 -7.56
N LYS A 282 26.25 10.37 -6.93
CA LYS A 282 26.65 11.79 -6.94
C LYS A 282 28.03 11.98 -6.32
N LYS A 283 28.28 11.33 -5.18
CA LYS A 283 29.58 11.40 -4.51
C LYS A 283 30.70 10.81 -5.38
N LEU A 284 30.48 9.66 -6.01
CA LEU A 284 31.45 9.08 -6.94
C LEU A 284 31.76 10.02 -8.11
N LYS A 285 30.73 10.67 -8.68
CA LYS A 285 30.91 11.65 -9.76
C LYS A 285 31.79 12.83 -9.33
N GLU A 286 31.59 13.35 -8.12
CA GLU A 286 32.38 14.46 -7.57
C GLU A 286 33.86 14.09 -7.35
N GLU A 287 34.15 12.80 -7.15
CA GLU A 287 35.49 12.30 -6.78
C GLU A 287 36.33 11.75 -7.95
N GLY A 288 35.77 11.64 -9.16
CA GLY A 288 36.46 11.08 -10.33
C GLY A 288 36.63 9.57 -10.28
#